data_AF-A0A655WYH8-F1
#
_entry.id   AF-A0A655WYH8-F1
#
_cell.length_a   1.000
_cell.length_b   1.000
_cell.length_c   1.000
_cell.angle_alpha   90.00
_cell.angle_beta   90.00
_cell.angle_gamma   90.00
#
_symmetry.space_group_name_H-M   'P 1'
#
loop_
_entity.id
_entity.type
_entity.pdbx_description
1 polymer ?
#
loop_
_entity_poly.entity_id
_entity_poly.type
_entity_poly.pdbx_seq_one_letter_code
_entity_poly.pdbx_strand_id
1 'polypeptide(L)'
;MEALLAITEGDDLQACHKLKQALRLTNQTGMIGNFLIDGSKIGHLLEKLVHKGELGDLERHRAHLLLKEISTTQRSRSIHFDEEFVEKLVNHPNIPELVRTSPLTQREWQVLGLIYSGFSNEQIAHELDVAGTTIKTHIRNLYQKLNIANRKEAVQTAEQLLQLMGY
;
A
#
# COMPACT_ATOMS: atom_id res chain seq x y z
N MET A 1 -13.43 14.75 11.36
CA MET A 1 -12.62 15.94 11.00
C MET A 1 -11.43 16.16 11.92
N GLU A 2 -11.54 16.02 13.25
CA GLU A 2 -10.41 16.35 14.16
C GLU A 2 -9.21 15.40 14.12
N ALA A 3 -9.39 14.13 13.72
CA ALA A 3 -8.28 13.18 13.52
C ALA A 3 -7.41 13.56 12.31
N LEU A 4 -8.01 14.17 11.28
CA LEU A 4 -7.31 14.62 10.07
C LEU A 4 -6.40 15.82 10.35
N LEU A 5 -6.87 16.77 11.18
CA LEU A 5 -6.08 17.93 11.60
C LEU A 5 -4.78 17.51 12.33
N ALA A 6 -4.86 16.51 13.22
CA ALA A 6 -3.69 16.00 13.93
C ALA A 6 -2.69 15.26 13.02
N ILE A 7 -3.16 14.59 11.96
CA ILE A 7 -2.29 13.91 10.98
C ILE A 7 -1.52 14.95 10.15
N THR A 8 -2.17 16.06 9.75
CA THR A 8 -1.49 17.16 9.04
C THR A 8 -0.49 17.92 9.92
N GLU A 9 -0.66 17.89 11.25
CA GLU A 9 0.28 18.50 12.21
C GLU A 9 1.48 17.61 12.55
N GLY A 10 1.52 16.36 12.06
CA GLY A 10 2.65 15.44 12.28
C GLY A 10 2.68 14.79 13.67
N ASP A 11 1.61 14.90 14.46
CA ASP A 11 1.53 14.31 15.80
C ASP A 11 0.86 12.92 15.77
N ASP A 12 1.70 11.91 15.53
CA ASP A 12 1.36 10.48 15.52
C ASP A 12 0.62 10.02 16.79
N LEU A 13 0.93 10.61 17.95
CA LEU A 13 0.35 10.22 19.23
C LEU A 13 -1.09 10.74 19.36
N GLN A 14 -1.31 12.00 19.00
CA GLN A 14 -2.67 12.55 18.93
C GLN A 14 -3.52 11.82 17.88
N ALA A 15 -2.94 11.51 16.72
CA ALA A 15 -3.64 10.77 15.68
C ALA A 15 -4.08 9.38 16.16
N CYS A 16 -3.20 8.64 16.85
CA CYS A 16 -3.52 7.36 17.47
C CYS A 16 -4.64 7.46 18.52
N HIS A 17 -4.58 8.47 19.41
CA HIS A 17 -5.59 8.67 20.43
C HIS A 17 -6.96 8.99 19.84
N LYS A 18 -7.01 9.92 18.87
CA LYS A 18 -8.24 10.30 18.16
C LYS A 18 -8.80 9.13 17.35
N LEU A 19 -7.96 8.32 16.72
CA LEU A 19 -8.36 7.13 15.97
C LEU A 19 -8.96 6.05 16.88
N LYS A 20 -8.37 5.83 18.07
CA LYS A 20 -8.91 4.93 19.10
C LYS A 20 -10.29 5.40 19.59
N GLN A 21 -10.45 6.69 19.82
CA GLN A 21 -11.73 7.28 20.21
C GLN A 21 -12.77 7.13 19.09
N ALA A 22 -12.37 7.33 17.84
CA ALA A 22 -13.23 7.20 16.67
C ALA A 22 -13.69 5.73 16.47
N LEU A 23 -12.81 4.75 16.67
CA LEU A 23 -13.15 3.33 16.69
C LEU A 23 -14.21 3.00 17.76
N ARG A 24 -14.13 3.61 18.95
CA ARG A 24 -15.14 3.45 20.01
C ARG A 24 -16.49 4.09 19.67
N LEU A 25 -16.48 5.25 19.03
CA LEU A 25 -17.69 6.00 18.69
C LEU A 25 -18.47 5.42 17.49
N THR A 26 -17.84 4.55 16.69
CA THR A 26 -18.48 3.88 15.53
C THR A 26 -19.52 2.81 15.90
N ASN A 27 -19.98 2.75 17.15
CA ASN A 27 -20.94 1.76 17.64
C ASN A 27 -22.39 1.98 17.16
N GLN A 28 -22.73 3.12 16.54
CA GLN A 28 -24.14 3.43 16.21
C GLN A 28 -24.42 4.04 14.83
N THR A 29 -23.42 4.33 14.01
CA THR A 29 -23.66 5.02 12.73
C THR A 29 -22.84 4.38 11.62
N GLY A 30 -23.38 4.33 10.40
CA GLY A 30 -22.71 3.87 9.18
C GLY A 30 -21.50 4.72 8.74
N MET A 31 -20.78 5.28 9.70
CA MET A 31 -19.64 6.20 9.57
C MET A 31 -18.38 5.53 9.03
N ILE A 32 -18.35 4.21 8.83
CA ILE A 32 -17.20 3.49 8.24
C ILE A 32 -16.80 4.11 6.88
N GLY A 33 -17.79 4.53 6.07
CA GLY A 33 -17.55 5.22 4.80
C GLY A 33 -16.72 6.51 4.91
N ASN A 34 -16.80 7.21 6.03
CA ASN A 34 -16.09 8.49 6.21
C ASN A 34 -14.62 8.30 6.64
N PHE A 35 -14.25 7.11 7.14
CA PHE A 35 -12.85 6.75 7.42
C PHE A 35 -12.10 6.31 6.15
N LEU A 36 -12.82 5.90 5.12
CA LEU A 36 -12.26 5.40 3.85
C LEU A 36 -11.70 6.50 2.95
N ILE A 37 -12.11 7.75 3.16
CA ILE A 37 -11.75 8.90 2.32
C ILE A 37 -10.22 9.15 2.31
N ASP A 38 -9.50 8.79 3.38
CA ASP A 38 -8.04 8.93 3.50
C ASP A 38 -7.35 7.61 3.93
N GLY A 39 -7.81 6.48 3.38
CA GLY A 39 -7.35 5.14 3.76
C GLY A 39 -5.83 4.93 3.76
N SER A 40 -5.09 5.63 2.90
CA SER A 40 -3.61 5.59 2.84
C SER A 40 -2.93 6.25 4.06
N LYS A 41 -3.52 7.31 4.63
CA LYS A 41 -2.99 7.99 5.83
C LYS A 41 -3.38 7.29 7.12
N ILE A 42 -4.52 6.62 7.16
CA ILE A 42 -5.04 6.01 8.40
C ILE A 42 -4.60 4.54 8.54
N GLY A 43 -4.29 3.86 7.43
CA GLY A 43 -3.90 2.44 7.42
C GLY A 43 -2.68 2.12 8.30
N HIS A 44 -1.59 2.88 8.18
CA HIS A 44 -0.37 2.64 8.97
C HIS A 44 -0.57 2.90 10.48
N LEU A 45 -1.44 3.85 10.84
CA LEU A 45 -1.79 4.13 12.24
C LEU A 45 -2.68 3.03 12.83
N LEU A 46 -3.65 2.53 12.04
CA LEU A 46 -4.46 1.36 12.42
C LEU A 46 -3.58 0.14 12.67
N GLU A 47 -2.63 -0.14 11.77
CA GLU A 47 -1.70 -1.26 11.92
C GLU A 47 -0.83 -1.14 13.18
N LYS A 48 -0.32 0.07 13.47
CA LYS A 48 0.46 0.38 14.67
C LYS A 48 -0.35 0.18 15.95
N LEU A 49 -1.63 0.58 15.96
CA LEU A 49 -2.54 0.39 17.09
C LEU A 49 -2.90 -1.08 17.33
N VAL A 50 -3.10 -1.85 16.26
CA VAL A 50 -3.36 -3.29 16.36
C VAL A 50 -2.14 -4.02 16.93
N HIS A 51 -0.93 -3.71 16.44
CA HIS A 51 0.31 -4.33 16.91
C HIS A 51 0.67 -3.96 18.35
N LYS A 52 0.42 -2.72 18.77
CA LYS A 52 0.67 -2.28 20.15
C LYS A 52 -0.23 -2.95 21.19
N GLY A 53 -1.34 -3.58 20.76
CA GLY A 53 -2.23 -4.31 21.67
C GLY A 53 -3.04 -3.42 22.61
N GLU A 54 -3.06 -2.10 22.43
CA GLU A 54 -3.75 -1.13 23.30
C GLU A 54 -5.28 -1.09 23.09
N LEU A 55 -5.79 -1.87 22.14
CA LEU A 55 -7.20 -1.98 21.76
C LEU A 55 -7.87 -3.18 22.46
N GLY A 56 -9.14 -3.03 22.86
CA GLY A 56 -9.97 -4.14 23.30
C GLY A 56 -10.38 -5.04 22.13
N ASP A 57 -10.95 -6.22 22.42
CA ASP A 57 -11.24 -7.24 21.40
C ASP A 57 -12.19 -6.73 20.29
N LEU A 58 -13.20 -5.94 20.66
CA LEU A 58 -14.15 -5.36 19.71
C LEU A 58 -13.49 -4.28 18.84
N GLU A 59 -12.65 -3.40 19.42
CA GLU A 59 -11.93 -2.39 18.65
C GLU A 59 -10.88 -3.01 17.72
N ARG A 60 -10.20 -4.09 18.15
CA ARG A 60 -9.27 -4.85 17.30
C ARG A 60 -9.95 -5.47 16.10
N HIS A 61 -11.10 -6.11 16.32
CA HIS A 61 -11.88 -6.70 15.24
C HIS A 61 -12.31 -5.65 14.21
N ARG A 62 -12.77 -4.48 14.67
CA ARG A 62 -13.15 -3.34 13.81
C ARG A 62 -11.97 -2.74 13.06
N ALA A 63 -10.83 -2.58 13.72
CA ALA A 63 -9.61 -2.11 13.06
C ALA A 63 -9.22 -3.05 11.91
N HIS A 64 -9.36 -4.36 12.10
CA HIS A 64 -9.16 -5.35 11.04
C HIS A 64 -10.16 -5.21 9.89
N LEU A 65 -11.44 -4.99 10.18
CA LEU A 65 -12.46 -4.77 9.14
C LEU A 65 -12.18 -3.50 8.33
N LEU A 66 -11.80 -2.41 9.00
CA LEU A 66 -11.41 -1.16 8.33
C LEU A 66 -10.15 -1.34 7.50
N LEU A 67 -9.14 -2.04 8.00
CA LEU A 67 -7.94 -2.36 7.22
C LEU A 67 -8.29 -3.17 5.97
N LYS A 68 -9.21 -4.14 6.08
CA LYS A 68 -9.71 -4.94 4.97
C LYS A 68 -10.49 -4.09 3.95
N GLU A 69 -11.36 -3.19 4.40
CA GLU A 69 -12.11 -2.30 3.50
C GLU A 69 -11.23 -1.21 2.88
N ILE A 70 -10.28 -0.65 3.63
CA ILE A 70 -9.29 0.31 3.12
C ILE A 70 -8.45 -0.35 2.03
N SER A 71 -7.97 -1.57 2.23
CA SER A 71 -7.24 -2.31 1.20
C SER A 71 -8.16 -2.71 0.03
N THR A 72 -9.45 -2.99 0.26
CA THR A 72 -10.42 -3.27 -0.81
C THR A 72 -10.81 -2.02 -1.61
N THR A 73 -10.84 -0.85 -1.00
CA THR A 73 -11.16 0.44 -1.65
C THR A 73 -9.93 1.01 -2.36
N GLN A 74 -8.71 0.83 -1.80
CA GLN A 74 -7.46 1.14 -2.49
C GLN A 74 -7.19 0.24 -3.70
N ARG A 75 -7.80 -0.96 -3.79
CA ARG A 75 -7.82 -1.76 -5.03
C ARG A 75 -8.51 -1.07 -6.22
N SER A 76 -9.26 0.02 -6.03
CA SER A 76 -9.75 0.83 -7.17
C SER A 76 -8.69 1.76 -7.76
N ARG A 77 -7.49 1.85 -7.17
CA ARG A 77 -6.27 2.35 -7.83
C ARG A 77 -5.30 1.20 -8.10
N SER A 78 -5.78 0.05 -8.56
CA SER A 78 -4.89 -0.96 -9.15
C SER A 78 -4.25 -0.33 -10.39
N ILE A 79 -3.11 0.32 -10.20
CA ILE A 79 -2.30 0.75 -11.32
C ILE A 79 -1.60 -0.51 -11.79
N HIS A 80 -2.21 -1.12 -12.80
CA HIS A 80 -1.63 -2.26 -13.46
C HIS A 80 -0.47 -1.76 -14.32
N PHE A 81 0.74 -2.25 -14.03
CA PHE A 81 1.89 -2.10 -14.93
C PHE A 81 1.69 -3.00 -16.15
N ASP A 82 0.65 -2.71 -16.94
CA ASP A 82 0.33 -3.43 -18.15
C ASP A 82 1.36 -3.15 -19.24
N GLU A 83 1.37 -3.98 -20.28
CA GLU A 83 2.35 -3.92 -21.36
C GLU A 83 2.43 -2.52 -22.00
N GLU A 84 1.27 -1.89 -22.26
CA GLU A 84 1.20 -0.52 -22.80
C GLU A 84 1.80 0.53 -21.85
N PHE A 85 1.56 0.39 -20.54
CA PHE A 85 2.11 1.31 -19.54
C PHE A 85 3.63 1.16 -19.45
N VAL A 86 4.11 -0.09 -19.39
CA VAL A 86 5.55 -0.41 -19.32
C VAL A 86 6.26 0.08 -20.57
N GLU A 87 5.68 -0.09 -21.75
CA GLU A 87 6.25 0.41 -23.00
C GLU A 87 6.40 1.93 -23.00
N LYS A 88 5.37 2.67 -22.58
CA LYS A 88 5.45 4.13 -22.46
C LYS A 88 6.48 4.57 -21.42
N LEU A 89 6.57 3.85 -20.30
CA LEU A 89 7.48 4.13 -19.20
C LEU A 89 8.95 3.92 -19.60
N VAL A 90 9.28 2.81 -20.26
CA VAL A 90 10.66 2.50 -20.70
C VAL A 90 11.14 3.48 -21.79
N ASN A 91 10.21 3.97 -22.61
CA ASN A 91 10.49 4.97 -23.65
C ASN A 91 10.50 6.42 -23.11
N HIS A 92 10.14 6.66 -21.84
CA HIS A 92 10.10 8.00 -21.27
C HIS A 92 11.53 8.57 -21.06
N PRO A 93 11.80 9.83 -21.44
CA PRO A 93 13.16 10.40 -21.39
C PRO A 93 13.73 10.51 -19.97
N ASN A 94 12.87 10.71 -18.96
CA ASN A 94 13.27 10.89 -17.55
C ASN A 94 13.17 9.60 -16.71
N ILE A 95 13.14 8.43 -17.35
CA ILE A 95 13.06 7.16 -16.63
C ILE A 95 14.39 6.86 -15.90
N PRO A 96 14.38 6.29 -14.69
CA PRO A 96 15.62 5.91 -14.01
C PRO A 96 16.48 4.95 -14.85
N GLU A 97 17.78 5.22 -14.93
CA GLU A 97 18.70 4.46 -15.79
C GLU A 97 18.74 2.96 -15.43
N LEU A 98 18.54 2.61 -14.15
CA LEU A 98 18.45 1.21 -13.70
C LEU A 98 17.27 0.47 -14.35
N VAL A 99 16.12 1.13 -14.50
CA VAL A 99 14.93 0.54 -15.16
C VAL A 99 15.18 0.33 -16.65
N ARG A 100 16.00 1.19 -17.28
CA ARG A 100 16.43 1.07 -18.68
C ARG A 100 17.47 -0.02 -18.91
N THR A 101 18.47 -0.08 -18.04
CA THR A 101 19.63 -0.98 -18.19
C THR A 101 19.35 -2.40 -17.72
N SER A 102 18.44 -2.56 -16.76
CA SER A 102 18.03 -3.87 -16.23
C SER A 102 16.50 -3.97 -16.23
N PRO A 103 15.88 -4.22 -17.40
CA PRO A 103 14.44 -4.22 -17.52
C PRO A 103 13.81 -5.32 -16.66
N LEU A 104 12.77 -4.93 -15.94
CA LEU A 104 11.91 -5.86 -15.23
C LEU A 104 11.13 -6.71 -16.23
N THR A 105 10.97 -7.98 -15.90
CA THR A 105 10.05 -8.87 -16.60
C THR A 105 8.61 -8.48 -16.29
N GLN A 106 7.67 -8.90 -17.13
CA GLN A 106 6.23 -8.69 -16.91
C GLN A 106 5.79 -9.14 -15.51
N ARG A 107 6.28 -10.29 -15.04
CA ARG A 107 5.97 -10.80 -13.68
C ARG A 107 6.53 -9.89 -12.58
N GLU A 108 7.74 -9.35 -12.75
CA GLU A 108 8.32 -8.43 -11.78
C GLU A 108 7.58 -7.08 -11.76
N TRP A 109 7.12 -6.59 -12.91
CA TRP A 109 6.23 -5.42 -13.01
C TRP A 109 4.89 -5.63 -12.29
N GLN A 110 4.24 -6.77 -12.52
CA GLN A 110 3.01 -7.14 -11.82
C GLN A 110 3.22 -7.19 -10.30
N VAL A 111 4.31 -7.82 -9.85
CA VAL A 111 4.66 -7.88 -8.43
C VAL A 111 4.91 -6.49 -7.85
N LEU A 112 5.61 -5.60 -8.57
CA LEU A 112 5.83 -4.21 -8.13
C LEU A 112 4.50 -3.44 -7.97
N GLY A 113 3.57 -3.59 -8.91
CA GLY A 113 2.23 -2.98 -8.83
C GLY A 113 1.40 -3.47 -7.66
N LEU A 114 1.43 -4.77 -7.40
CA LEU A 114 0.73 -5.35 -6.25
C LEU A 114 1.39 -4.95 -4.93
N ILE A 115 2.72 -4.81 -4.90
CA ILE A 115 3.44 -4.26 -3.74
C ILE A 115 3.00 -2.83 -3.46
N TYR A 116 2.99 -1.98 -4.50
CA TYR A 116 2.53 -0.60 -4.42
C TYR A 116 1.07 -0.50 -3.94
N SER A 117 0.22 -1.41 -4.41
CA SER A 117 -1.19 -1.53 -4.01
C SER A 117 -1.39 -2.10 -2.59
N GLY A 118 -0.31 -2.39 -1.86
CA GLY A 118 -0.36 -2.82 -0.46
C GLY A 118 -0.59 -4.32 -0.24
N PHE A 119 -0.47 -5.17 -1.27
CA PHE A 119 -0.74 -6.60 -1.13
C PHE A 119 0.38 -7.33 -0.38
N SER A 120 0.04 -8.18 0.58
CA SER A 120 1.00 -9.08 1.23
C SER A 120 1.54 -10.12 0.26
N ASN A 121 2.69 -10.73 0.56
CA ASN A 121 3.27 -11.74 -0.33
C ASN A 121 2.33 -12.94 -0.57
N GLU A 122 1.51 -13.29 0.42
CA GLU A 122 0.49 -14.35 0.28
C GLU A 122 -0.65 -13.90 -0.64
N GLN A 123 -1.08 -12.64 -0.52
CA GLN A 123 -2.10 -12.08 -1.41
C GLN A 123 -1.59 -11.96 -2.85
N ILE A 124 -0.32 -11.56 -3.04
CA ILE A 124 0.33 -11.52 -4.36
C ILE A 124 0.40 -12.92 -4.96
N ALA A 125 0.76 -13.93 -4.16
CA ALA A 125 0.83 -15.32 -4.59
C ALA A 125 -0.53 -15.84 -5.06
N HIS A 126 -1.59 -15.50 -4.31
CA HIS A 126 -2.96 -15.84 -4.67
C HIS A 126 -3.43 -15.11 -5.95
N GLU A 127 -3.15 -13.81 -6.06
CA GLU A 127 -3.56 -12.98 -7.20
C GLU A 127 -2.90 -13.43 -8.50
N LEU A 128 -1.63 -13.87 -8.44
CA LEU A 128 -0.87 -14.33 -9.60
C LEU A 128 -0.97 -15.84 -9.85
N ASP A 129 -1.75 -16.56 -9.05
CA ASP A 129 -1.91 -18.03 -9.08
C ASP A 129 -0.57 -18.79 -9.04
N VAL A 130 0.27 -18.45 -8.06
CA VAL A 130 1.60 -19.06 -7.88
C VAL A 130 1.89 -19.34 -6.39
N ALA A 131 2.90 -20.18 -6.14
CA ALA A 131 3.35 -20.44 -4.77
C ALA A 131 4.04 -19.22 -4.13
N GLY A 132 3.92 -19.07 -2.80
CA GLY A 132 4.58 -18.00 -2.05
C GLY A 132 6.11 -18.00 -2.17
N THR A 133 6.73 -19.16 -2.40
CA THR A 133 8.18 -19.27 -2.70
C THR A 133 8.53 -18.60 -4.03
N THR A 134 7.68 -18.76 -5.05
CA THR A 134 7.83 -18.12 -6.36
C THR A 134 7.76 -16.60 -6.24
N ILE A 135 6.82 -16.07 -5.44
CA ILE A 135 6.75 -14.63 -5.17
C ILE A 135 8.01 -14.12 -4.48
N LYS A 136 8.55 -14.83 -3.49
CA LYS A 136 9.82 -14.44 -2.85
C LYS A 136 10.96 -14.35 -3.87
N THR A 137 11.02 -15.27 -4.82
CA THR A 137 11.99 -15.22 -5.92
C THR A 137 11.79 -14.00 -6.82
N HIS A 138 10.56 -13.73 -7.26
CA HIS A 138 10.26 -12.54 -8.05
C HIS A 138 10.60 -11.23 -7.31
N ILE A 139 10.27 -11.13 -6.03
CA ILE A 139 10.60 -9.96 -5.20
C ILE A 139 12.12 -9.79 -5.08
N ARG A 140 12.86 -10.87 -4.85
CA ARG A 140 14.32 -10.82 -4.79
C ARG A 140 14.92 -10.32 -6.10
N ASN A 141 14.49 -10.87 -7.22
CA ASN A 141 15.02 -10.47 -8.54
C ASN A 141 14.65 -9.02 -8.86
N LEU A 142 13.39 -8.63 -8.62
CA LEU A 142 12.92 -7.25 -8.70
C LEU A 142 13.83 -6.31 -7.90
N TYR A 143 14.13 -6.67 -6.65
CA TYR A 143 14.95 -5.84 -5.76
C TYR A 143 16.38 -5.69 -6.26
N GLN A 144 16.97 -6.78 -6.76
CA GLN A 144 18.30 -6.74 -7.36
C GLN A 144 18.34 -5.89 -8.63
N LYS A 145 17.32 -5.98 -9.48
CA LYS A 145 17.26 -5.23 -10.74
C LYS A 145 17.05 -3.72 -10.53
N LEU A 146 16.22 -3.35 -9.55
CA LEU A 146 15.97 -1.96 -9.20
C LEU A 146 16.99 -1.38 -8.20
N ASN A 147 17.92 -2.21 -7.71
CA ASN A 147 18.88 -1.85 -6.66
C ASN A 147 18.21 -1.29 -5.39
N ILE A 148 17.15 -1.96 -4.92
CA ILE A 148 16.38 -1.59 -3.72
C ILE A 148 16.56 -2.64 -2.61
N ALA A 149 16.52 -2.18 -1.36
CA ALA A 149 16.79 -3.02 -0.20
C ALA A 149 15.53 -3.55 0.48
N ASN A 150 14.40 -2.84 0.38
CA ASN A 150 13.22 -3.15 1.16
C ASN A 150 11.90 -2.77 0.47
N ARG A 151 10.80 -3.25 1.05
CA ARG A 151 9.45 -3.04 0.52
C ARG A 151 9.05 -1.57 0.46
N LYS A 152 9.53 -0.75 1.40
CA LYS A 152 9.23 0.68 1.41
C LYS A 152 9.87 1.38 0.21
N GLU A 153 11.12 1.06 -0.10
CA GLU A 153 11.81 1.55 -1.30
C GLU A 153 11.13 1.06 -2.59
N ALA A 154 10.61 -0.17 -2.62
CA ALA A 154 9.82 -0.67 -3.75
C ALA A 154 8.57 0.20 -4.00
N VAL A 155 7.84 0.53 -2.93
CA VAL A 155 6.66 1.42 -3.00
C VAL A 155 7.05 2.81 -3.48
N GLN A 156 8.13 3.39 -2.95
CA GLN A 156 8.60 4.72 -3.37
C GLN A 156 9.06 4.73 -4.83
N THR A 157 9.72 3.67 -5.29
CA THR A 157 10.13 3.54 -6.68
C THR A 157 8.91 3.47 -7.59
N ALA A 158 7.92 2.66 -7.24
CA ALA A 158 6.67 2.61 -7.99
C ALA A 158 5.97 3.97 -8.03
N GLU A 159 5.91 4.70 -6.90
CA GLU A 159 5.35 6.06 -6.85
C GLU A 159 6.06 7.03 -7.80
N GLN A 160 7.39 7.03 -7.83
CA GLN A 160 8.17 7.87 -8.75
C GLN A 160 7.87 7.55 -10.21
N LEU A 161 7.77 6.26 -10.55
CA LEU A 161 7.44 5.79 -11.89
C LEU A 161 6.04 6.24 -12.33
N LEU A 162 5.09 6.27 -11.41
CA LEU A 162 3.72 6.73 -11.65
C LEU A 162 3.66 8.25 -11.83
N GLN A 163 4.38 9.00 -11.00
CA GLN A 163 4.48 10.46 -11.12
C GLN A 163 5.08 10.88 -12.45
N LEU A 164 6.08 10.14 -12.97
CA LEU A 164 6.65 10.39 -14.30
C LEU A 164 5.60 10.24 -15.41
N MET A 165 4.60 9.40 -15.20
CA MET A 165 3.51 9.14 -16.14
C MET A 165 2.26 10.02 -15.89
N GLY A 166 2.32 10.91 -14.90
CA GLY A 166 1.24 11.84 -14.57
C GLY A 166 0.09 11.25 -13.74
N TYR A 167 0.34 10.16 -12.99
CA TYR A 167 -0.62 9.53 -12.07
C TYR A 167 -0.50 10.03 -10.63
#